data_AF-A0A937WRU8-F1
#
_entry.id   AF-A0A937WRU8-F1
#
_cell.length_a   1.000
_cell.length_b   1.000
_cell.length_c   1.000
_cell.angle_alpha   90.00
_cell.angle_beta   90.00
_cell.angle_gamma   90.00
#
_symmetry.space_group_name_H-M   'P 1'
#
loop_
_entity.id
_entity.type
_entity.pdbx_description
1 polymer ?
#
loop_
_entity_poly.entity_id
_entity_poly.type
_entity_poly.pdbx_seq_one_letter_code
_entity_poly.pdbx_strand_id
1 'polypeptide(L)'
;MATRNLASIDTGDDVAIISPQGDDENQTYRSIYKKFYETHDDIYDFISIFYVPPLSFNNLGSQLHGHVVQNIKGIGPGLWDNSGNYSSQGKLKGVNIMGSIDMYRRSEGIINGLLHETGHQWCCYVGDSFARGEGGAKLEIIWQDIHFYSGLHTPNEEGDALNAIHWVSNNDGTYRYGGRTGTGHPEGKPPSQPILMLPVLGMFMSNNINQYEATDNDNTNEFEVTDIVTSGYHPFILYFMGLLPEDEYDTKYQIFDAGGIDGMWNLERALLYKEVSVRDIIEVAGERTCIK
;
A
#
# COMPACT_ATOMS: atom_id res chain seq x y z
N MET A 1 -13.58 5.96 17.36
CA MET A 1 -12.42 6.83 17.62
C MET A 1 -11.22 6.23 16.91
N ALA A 2 -11.20 6.39 15.58
CA ALA A 2 -10.05 6.07 14.74
C ALA A 2 -8.97 7.14 14.99
N THR A 3 -7.73 6.70 15.09
CA THR A 3 -6.71 7.25 15.98
C THR A 3 -5.96 8.46 15.43
N ARG A 4 -5.96 9.56 16.20
CA ARG A 4 -5.03 10.70 16.08
C ARG A 4 -3.57 10.37 16.47
N ASN A 5 -3.14 9.13 16.27
CA ASN A 5 -1.80 8.65 16.61
C ASN A 5 -1.22 7.95 15.38
N LEU A 6 -0.15 8.51 14.83
CA LEU A 6 0.52 8.07 13.62
C LEU A 6 0.98 6.60 13.72
N ALA A 7 0.96 5.90 12.58
CA ALA A 7 1.42 4.52 12.48
C ALA A 7 2.95 4.43 12.64
N SER A 8 3.42 3.43 13.37
CA SER A 8 4.84 3.04 13.42
C SER A 8 5.01 1.58 13.01
N ILE A 9 6.11 1.26 12.35
CA ILE A 9 6.53 -0.11 12.06
C ILE A 9 7.69 -0.45 12.98
N ASP A 10 7.56 -1.53 13.75
CA ASP A 10 8.65 -2.04 14.58
C ASP A 10 9.44 -3.09 13.79
N THR A 11 10.68 -2.77 13.45
CA THR A 11 11.61 -3.69 12.77
C THR A 11 12.75 -4.11 13.70
N GLY A 12 12.54 -4.05 15.02
CA GLY A 12 13.57 -4.30 16.03
C GLY A 12 13.97 -5.77 16.21
N ASP A 13 13.18 -6.71 15.66
CA ASP A 13 13.51 -8.14 15.68
C ASP A 13 14.59 -8.50 14.65
N ASP A 14 15.38 -9.52 14.97
CA ASP A 14 16.50 -9.98 14.14
C ASP A 14 16.03 -10.48 12.76
N VAL A 15 16.78 -10.10 11.74
CA VAL A 15 16.59 -10.58 10.36
C VAL A 15 16.80 -12.09 10.28
N ALA A 16 15.81 -12.80 9.71
CA ALA A 16 15.92 -14.23 9.47
C ALA A 16 16.51 -14.53 8.08
N ILE A 17 17.48 -15.44 8.01
CA ILE A 17 18.00 -15.95 6.74
C ILE A 17 17.47 -17.36 6.55
N ILE A 18 16.55 -17.54 5.61
CA ILE A 18 15.96 -18.85 5.30
C ILE A 18 16.48 -19.33 3.96
N SER A 19 17.34 -20.34 4.01
CA SER A 19 17.78 -21.05 2.82
C SER A 19 16.69 -22.01 2.36
N PRO A 20 16.30 -21.99 1.07
CA PRO A 20 15.48 -23.03 0.49
C PRO A 20 16.18 -24.38 0.74
N GLN A 21 15.51 -25.34 1.37
CA GLN A 21 16.08 -26.68 1.51
C GLN A 21 15.93 -27.45 0.19
N GLY A 22 17.08 -27.74 -0.45
CA GLY A 22 17.18 -28.60 -1.63
C GLY A 22 16.73 -27.97 -2.94
N ASP A 23 16.97 -28.70 -4.04
CA ASP A 23 16.51 -28.39 -5.41
C ASP A 23 14.99 -28.54 -5.56
N ASP A 24 14.20 -28.34 -4.49
CA ASP A 24 12.75 -28.44 -4.58
C ASP A 24 12.21 -27.15 -5.21
N GLU A 25 12.19 -27.17 -6.54
CA GLU A 25 11.67 -26.13 -7.43
C GLU A 25 10.20 -25.78 -7.13
N ASN A 26 9.52 -26.55 -6.26
CA ASN A 26 8.13 -26.34 -5.83
C ASN A 26 7.99 -25.60 -4.49
N GLN A 27 9.05 -25.01 -3.94
CA GLN A 27 8.89 -24.16 -2.75
C GLN A 27 7.93 -23.00 -3.05
N THR A 28 6.83 -22.99 -2.30
CA THR A 28 5.85 -21.91 -2.34
C THR A 28 6.20 -20.89 -1.25
N TYR A 29 5.80 -19.63 -1.39
CA TYR A 29 5.97 -18.64 -0.31
C TYR A 29 5.43 -19.13 1.04
N ARG A 30 4.38 -19.94 1.00
CA ARG A 30 3.78 -20.55 2.19
C ARG A 30 4.77 -21.44 2.96
N SER A 31 5.64 -22.21 2.30
CA SER A 31 6.62 -23.03 3.04
C SER A 31 7.67 -22.19 3.75
N ILE A 32 7.99 -21.00 3.22
CA ILE A 32 8.94 -20.06 3.83
C ILE A 32 8.39 -19.52 5.15
N TYR A 33 7.12 -19.07 5.19
CA TYR A 33 6.49 -18.59 6.43
C TYR A 33 6.38 -19.70 7.49
N LYS A 34 6.06 -20.92 7.08
CA LYS A 34 6.03 -22.06 8.01
C LYS A 34 7.40 -22.30 8.62
N LYS A 35 8.46 -22.20 7.82
CA LYS A 35 9.85 -22.37 8.30
C LYS A 35 10.25 -21.26 9.27
N PHE A 36 9.82 -20.03 9.02
CA PHE A 36 10.06 -18.90 9.91
C PHE A 36 9.49 -19.17 11.32
N TYR A 37 8.24 -19.63 11.41
CA TYR A 37 7.59 -19.95 12.69
C TYR A 37 8.09 -21.24 13.37
N GLU A 38 9.02 -22.00 12.78
CA GLU A 38 9.70 -23.07 13.52
C GLU A 38 10.68 -22.52 14.58
N THR A 39 11.15 -21.29 14.41
CA THR A 39 12.17 -20.67 15.27
C THR A 39 11.78 -19.31 15.83
N HIS A 40 10.59 -18.79 15.52
CA HIS A 40 10.11 -17.48 15.97
C HIS A 40 8.70 -17.62 16.57
N ASP A 41 8.42 -16.81 17.59
CA ASP A 41 7.11 -16.76 18.21
C ASP A 41 6.05 -16.14 17.28
N ASP A 42 4.78 -16.51 17.47
CA ASP A 42 3.66 -15.90 16.75
C ASP A 42 3.30 -14.54 17.35
N ILE A 43 4.10 -13.52 17.03
CA ILE A 43 3.93 -12.14 17.53
C ILE A 43 3.89 -11.09 16.40
N TYR A 44 4.14 -11.49 15.17
CA TYR A 44 4.29 -10.60 14.02
C TYR A 44 2.95 -10.32 13.36
N ASP A 45 2.67 -9.05 13.07
CA ASP A 45 1.51 -8.68 12.23
C ASP A 45 1.83 -8.87 10.75
N PHE A 46 3.09 -8.66 10.34
CA PHE A 46 3.50 -8.75 8.94
C PHE A 46 4.85 -9.47 8.82
N ILE A 47 5.01 -10.23 7.75
CA ILE A 47 6.32 -10.80 7.39
C ILE A 47 6.63 -10.35 5.96
N SER A 48 7.80 -9.76 5.77
CA SER A 48 8.26 -9.30 4.45
C SER A 48 9.44 -10.13 3.98
N ILE A 49 9.28 -10.75 2.82
CA ILE A 49 10.31 -11.57 2.18
C ILE A 49 11.01 -10.74 1.12
N PHE A 50 12.32 -10.54 1.27
CA PHE A 50 13.18 -10.03 0.22
C PHE A 50 13.93 -11.21 -0.39
N TYR A 51 13.63 -11.56 -1.62
CA TYR A 51 14.43 -12.61 -2.25
C TYR A 51 15.80 -12.05 -2.62
N VAL A 52 16.76 -12.95 -2.75
CA VAL A 52 18.02 -12.63 -3.41
C VAL A 52 18.11 -13.52 -4.64
N PRO A 53 18.24 -12.94 -5.85
CA PRO A 53 18.36 -13.68 -7.09
C PRO A 53 19.46 -14.76 -7.03
N PRO A 54 19.36 -15.87 -7.80
CA PRO A 54 18.49 -16.05 -8.95
C PRO A 54 17.40 -17.09 -8.68
N LEU A 55 16.39 -16.76 -7.89
CA LEU A 55 15.18 -17.57 -7.94
C LEU A 55 14.57 -17.41 -9.33
N SER A 56 14.14 -18.52 -9.92
CA SER A 56 13.39 -18.60 -11.18
C SER A 56 11.97 -17.99 -11.05
N PHE A 57 11.82 -16.94 -10.25
CA PHE A 57 10.68 -16.03 -10.26
C PHE A 57 10.79 -15.13 -11.50
N ASN A 58 10.80 -15.74 -12.69
CA ASN A 58 10.98 -15.06 -13.98
C ASN A 58 9.85 -14.05 -14.31
N ASN A 59 8.87 -13.85 -13.42
CA ASN A 59 7.72 -12.96 -13.62
C ASN A 59 7.42 -12.00 -12.47
N LEU A 60 8.22 -11.95 -11.40
CA LEU A 60 7.93 -11.08 -10.25
C LEU A 60 8.87 -9.87 -10.21
N GLY A 61 8.84 -9.08 -11.28
CA GLY A 61 9.32 -7.69 -11.20
C GLY A 61 8.47 -6.82 -10.28
N SER A 62 7.40 -7.36 -9.70
CA SER A 62 6.42 -6.67 -8.87
C SER A 62 6.60 -7.01 -7.39
N GLN A 63 6.55 -5.97 -6.58
CA GLN A 63 6.26 -6.07 -5.15
C GLN A 63 4.80 -6.55 -4.99
N LEU A 64 4.50 -7.30 -3.93
CA LEU A 64 3.17 -7.86 -3.69
C LEU A 64 2.84 -7.90 -2.21
N HIS A 65 1.62 -7.51 -1.86
CA HIS A 65 1.00 -7.82 -0.57
C HIS A 65 -0.03 -8.94 -0.67
N GLY A 66 0.00 -9.85 0.29
CA GLY A 66 -1.00 -10.89 0.47
C GLY A 66 -1.69 -10.79 1.83
N HIS A 67 -3.00 -10.62 1.85
CA HIS A 67 -3.79 -10.70 3.07
C HIS A 67 -3.76 -12.12 3.66
N VAL A 68 -3.37 -12.24 4.92
CA VAL A 68 -3.49 -13.47 5.70
C VAL A 68 -4.78 -13.45 6.51
N VAL A 69 -5.07 -12.33 7.16
CA VAL A 69 -6.32 -12.04 7.85
C VAL A 69 -6.92 -10.76 7.27
N GLN A 70 -8.23 -10.79 7.02
CA GLN A 70 -9.02 -9.61 6.73
C GLN A 70 -10.10 -9.48 7.80
N ASN A 71 -9.85 -8.61 8.78
CA ASN A 71 -10.76 -8.32 9.89
C ASN A 71 -11.27 -6.87 9.88
N ILE A 72 -11.16 -6.19 8.74
CA ILE A 72 -11.54 -4.78 8.57
C ILE A 72 -12.83 -4.72 7.75
N LYS A 73 -13.88 -4.13 8.32
CA LYS A 73 -15.11 -3.79 7.61
C LYS A 73 -14.98 -2.43 6.93
N GLY A 74 -15.85 -2.17 5.94
CA GLY A 74 -15.97 -0.86 5.31
C GLY A 74 -14.88 -0.56 4.26
N ILE A 75 -14.01 -1.53 3.98
CA ILE A 75 -12.99 -1.42 2.92
C ILE A 75 -13.30 -2.29 1.71
N GLY A 76 -14.46 -2.94 1.62
CA GLY A 76 -14.92 -3.69 0.44
C GLY A 76 -14.94 -5.21 0.60
N PRO A 77 -13.80 -5.88 0.84
CA PRO A 77 -13.76 -7.33 0.96
C PRO A 77 -14.54 -7.85 2.17
N GLY A 78 -14.92 -9.14 2.08
CA GLY A 78 -15.49 -9.88 3.22
C GLY A 78 -14.47 -10.08 4.34
N LEU A 79 -14.91 -10.68 5.46
CA LEU A 79 -14.03 -11.01 6.57
C LEU A 79 -13.54 -12.46 6.43
N TRP A 80 -12.26 -12.70 6.64
CA TRP A 80 -11.69 -14.05 6.65
C TRP A 80 -10.41 -14.13 7.48
N ASP A 81 -10.05 -15.36 7.85
CA ASP A 81 -8.81 -15.66 8.56
C ASP A 81 -8.19 -16.92 7.93
N ASN A 82 -7.00 -16.76 7.36
CA ASN A 82 -6.17 -17.82 6.81
C ASN A 82 -4.87 -18.03 7.60
N SER A 83 -4.74 -17.48 8.82
CA SER A 83 -3.50 -17.50 9.61
C SER A 83 -2.93 -18.91 9.79
N GLY A 84 -3.81 -19.90 10.00
CA GLY A 84 -3.43 -21.30 10.14
C GLY A 84 -2.69 -21.89 8.93
N ASN A 85 -2.95 -21.37 7.72
CA ASN A 85 -2.23 -21.79 6.51
C ASN A 85 -0.77 -21.31 6.48
N TYR A 86 -0.44 -20.31 7.30
CA TYR A 86 0.88 -19.69 7.44
C TYR A 86 1.59 -20.11 8.74
N SER A 87 1.04 -21.08 9.49
CA SER A 87 1.51 -21.47 10.84
C SER A 87 1.40 -20.36 11.90
N SER A 88 0.63 -19.30 11.64
CA SER A 88 0.31 -18.28 12.64
C SER A 88 -0.98 -18.66 13.40
N GLN A 89 -1.00 -18.38 14.71
CA GLN A 89 -2.15 -18.54 15.60
C GLN A 89 -3.08 -17.31 15.59
N GLY A 90 -3.04 -16.52 14.52
CA GLY A 90 -3.94 -15.39 14.28
C GLY A 90 -3.29 -14.02 14.49
N LYS A 91 -1.98 -13.96 14.75
CA LYS A 91 -1.25 -12.67 14.80
C LYS A 91 -0.94 -12.12 13.42
N LEU A 92 -0.56 -12.99 12.47
CA LEU A 92 -0.16 -12.57 11.14
C LEU A 92 -1.36 -12.03 10.35
N LYS A 93 -1.33 -10.73 10.05
CA LYS A 93 -2.36 -10.02 9.28
C LYS A 93 -2.10 -10.08 7.78
N GLY A 94 -0.84 -9.92 7.37
CA GLY A 94 -0.46 -9.90 5.97
C GLY A 94 0.98 -10.32 5.74
N VAL A 95 1.34 -10.53 4.48
CA VAL A 95 2.71 -10.84 4.07
C VAL A 95 3.09 -10.06 2.84
N ASN A 96 4.35 -9.64 2.75
CA ASN A 96 4.87 -8.93 1.59
C ASN A 96 5.90 -9.79 0.87
N ILE A 97 5.80 -9.87 -0.46
CA ILE A 97 6.86 -10.36 -1.33
C ILE A 97 7.50 -9.14 -1.98
N MET A 98 8.69 -8.82 -1.49
CA MET A 98 9.48 -7.70 -1.98
C MET A 98 10.44 -8.18 -3.07
N GLY A 99 10.88 -7.24 -3.91
CA GLY A 99 11.90 -7.49 -4.93
C GLY A 99 13.25 -7.92 -4.34
N SER A 100 14.25 -8.04 -5.21
CA SER A 100 15.62 -8.29 -4.75
C SER A 100 16.05 -7.21 -3.74
N ILE A 101 16.67 -7.59 -2.62
CA ILE A 101 17.25 -6.62 -1.67
C ILE A 101 18.27 -5.69 -2.35
N ASP A 102 18.85 -6.09 -3.49
CA ASP A 102 19.77 -5.24 -4.26
C ASP A 102 19.05 -4.11 -5.01
N MET A 103 17.74 -4.22 -5.31
CA MET A 103 16.95 -3.16 -5.98
C MET A 103 16.80 -1.88 -5.13
N TYR A 104 17.27 -1.97 -3.91
CA TYR A 104 16.84 -1.22 -2.76
C TYR A 104 18.05 -0.58 -2.05
N ARG A 105 19.28 -1.07 -2.33
CA ARG A 105 20.57 -0.60 -1.77
C ARG A 105 20.94 0.85 -2.12
N ARG A 106 20.15 1.57 -2.92
CA ARG A 106 20.49 2.91 -3.44
C ARG A 106 19.36 3.94 -3.35
N SER A 107 18.28 3.65 -2.63
CA SER A 107 17.19 4.62 -2.48
C SER A 107 16.45 4.46 -1.16
N GLU A 108 15.86 5.56 -0.70
CA GLU A 108 14.77 5.60 0.29
C GLU A 108 13.55 4.73 -0.12
N GLY A 109 13.59 4.14 -1.32
CA GLY A 109 12.52 3.35 -1.91
C GLY A 109 12.24 2.01 -1.22
N ILE A 110 13.11 1.49 -0.35
CA ILE A 110 12.80 0.27 0.43
C ILE A 110 11.61 0.50 1.32
N ILE A 111 11.71 1.52 2.16
CA ILE A 111 10.72 1.81 3.18
C ILE A 111 9.42 2.22 2.49
N ASN A 112 9.51 3.05 1.45
CA ASN A 112 8.34 3.42 0.66
C ASN A 112 7.70 2.21 -0.01
N GLY A 113 8.47 1.31 -0.61
CA GLY A 113 7.94 0.07 -1.18
C GLY A 113 7.32 -0.84 -0.13
N LEU A 114 7.98 -1.03 1.02
CA LEU A 114 7.46 -1.84 2.11
C LEU A 114 6.19 -1.25 2.71
N LEU A 115 6.14 0.06 2.92
CA LEU A 115 4.96 0.80 3.38
C LEU A 115 3.84 0.73 2.35
N HIS A 116 4.17 0.87 1.07
CA HIS A 116 3.23 0.71 -0.03
C HIS A 116 2.64 -0.70 -0.01
N GLU A 117 3.47 -1.74 0.05
CA GLU A 117 2.97 -3.11 0.08
C GLU A 117 2.14 -3.39 1.33
N THR A 118 2.67 -3.06 2.51
CA THR A 118 1.95 -3.26 3.78
C THR A 118 0.66 -2.45 3.82
N GLY A 119 0.65 -1.28 3.19
CA GLY A 119 -0.50 -0.39 3.07
C GLY A 119 -1.71 -1.06 2.42
N HIS A 120 -1.50 -1.98 1.47
CA HIS A 120 -2.58 -2.77 0.86
C HIS A 120 -3.47 -3.46 1.89
N GLN A 121 -2.96 -3.80 3.08
CA GLN A 121 -3.74 -4.38 4.16
C GLN A 121 -5.01 -3.58 4.52
N TRP A 122 -4.93 -2.26 4.41
CA TRP A 122 -5.99 -1.33 4.83
C TRP A 122 -6.77 -0.71 3.69
N CYS A 123 -6.34 -0.93 2.46
CA CYS A 123 -6.85 -0.15 1.36
C CYS A 123 -8.18 -0.74 0.81
N CYS A 124 -8.84 0.03 -0.05
CA CYS A 124 -10.29 0.03 -0.15
C CYS A 124 -10.85 -0.53 -1.47
N TYR A 125 -11.34 -1.77 -1.53
CA TYR A 125 -12.18 -2.24 -2.64
C TYR A 125 -13.62 -1.66 -2.58
N VAL A 126 -13.76 -0.34 -2.61
CA VAL A 126 -15.07 0.34 -2.61
C VAL A 126 -15.48 0.70 -4.04
N GLY A 127 -16.80 0.82 -4.26
CA GLY A 127 -17.43 1.30 -5.50
C GLY A 127 -17.77 0.26 -6.58
N ASP A 128 -18.37 0.75 -7.66
CA ASP A 128 -18.88 0.03 -8.82
C ASP A 128 -18.07 0.38 -10.07
N SER A 129 -18.07 -0.50 -11.07
CA SER A 129 -17.49 -0.23 -12.39
C SER A 129 -17.90 1.13 -12.96
N PHE A 130 -16.97 1.82 -13.61
CA PHE A 130 -17.12 3.21 -13.99
C PHE A 130 -18.21 3.29 -15.04
N ALA A 131 -19.37 3.80 -14.65
CA ALA A 131 -20.57 3.74 -15.48
C ALA A 131 -20.58 4.86 -16.53
N ARG A 132 -19.58 5.76 -16.56
CA ARG A 132 -19.44 6.82 -17.58
C ARG A 132 -20.71 7.64 -17.78
N GLY A 133 -21.48 7.86 -16.71
CA GLY A 133 -22.76 8.57 -16.77
C GLY A 133 -23.95 7.77 -17.33
N GLU A 134 -23.81 6.46 -17.56
CA GLU A 134 -24.91 5.57 -17.97
C GLU A 134 -25.93 5.30 -16.84
N GLY A 135 -25.62 5.76 -15.62
CA GLY A 135 -26.45 5.59 -14.44
C GLY A 135 -26.36 4.18 -13.85
N GLY A 136 -26.49 4.08 -12.52
CA GLY A 136 -26.59 2.80 -11.82
C GLY A 136 -25.45 2.49 -10.86
N ALA A 137 -24.29 3.16 -10.97
CA ALA A 137 -23.26 3.08 -9.96
C ALA A 137 -23.61 3.95 -8.73
N LYS A 138 -23.53 3.35 -7.54
CA LYS A 138 -23.73 4.03 -6.26
C LYS A 138 -22.50 4.87 -5.89
N LEU A 139 -21.31 4.34 -6.18
CA LEU A 139 -20.04 4.99 -5.94
C LEU A 139 -19.06 4.60 -7.05
N GLU A 140 -18.51 5.58 -7.78
CA GLU A 140 -17.65 5.34 -8.94
C GLU A 140 -16.17 5.63 -8.64
N ILE A 141 -15.76 5.32 -7.42
CA ILE A 141 -14.34 5.13 -7.10
C ILE A 141 -14.13 3.64 -7.27
N ILE A 142 -13.31 3.19 -8.22
CA ILE A 142 -12.97 1.76 -8.34
C ILE A 142 -11.53 1.61 -7.95
N TRP A 143 -11.29 0.62 -7.10
CA TRP A 143 -9.97 0.36 -6.57
C TRP A 143 -9.22 -0.68 -7.39
N GLN A 144 -7.90 -0.49 -7.46
CA GLN A 144 -6.93 -1.40 -8.07
C GLN A 144 -5.77 -1.61 -7.09
N ASP A 145 -6.07 -2.21 -5.93
CA ASP A 145 -5.08 -2.30 -4.85
C ASP A 145 -4.66 -0.88 -4.39
N ILE A 146 -3.60 -0.65 -3.60
CA ILE A 146 -3.25 0.66 -2.98
C ILE A 146 -3.21 1.86 -3.96
N HIS A 147 -3.18 1.56 -5.26
CA HIS A 147 -3.39 2.48 -6.35
C HIS A 147 -4.85 2.96 -6.41
N PHE A 148 -5.07 4.22 -6.05
CA PHE A 148 -6.35 4.86 -6.27
C PHE A 148 -6.66 5.00 -7.75
N TYR A 149 -7.97 5.03 -8.05
CA TYR A 149 -8.48 5.41 -9.35
C TYR A 149 -7.74 6.64 -9.88
N SER A 150 -7.06 6.52 -11.01
CA SER A 150 -6.24 7.60 -11.58
C SER A 150 -7.04 8.85 -11.98
N GLY A 151 -8.37 8.75 -12.06
CA GLY A 151 -9.25 9.89 -12.23
C GLY A 151 -9.62 10.60 -10.93
N LEU A 152 -9.24 10.08 -9.76
CA LEU A 152 -9.44 10.76 -8.50
C LEU A 152 -8.40 11.88 -8.34
N HIS A 153 -8.87 13.08 -8.06
CA HIS A 153 -8.02 14.24 -7.86
C HIS A 153 -7.23 14.16 -6.55
N THR A 154 -5.90 14.22 -6.63
CA THR A 154 -5.11 14.51 -5.44
C THR A 154 -4.95 16.02 -5.20
N PRO A 155 -5.18 16.50 -3.96
CA PRO A 155 -4.95 17.90 -3.61
C PRO A 155 -3.47 18.31 -3.61
N ASN A 156 -2.54 17.35 -3.68
CA ASN A 156 -1.11 17.62 -3.81
C ASN A 156 -0.75 17.91 -5.29
N GLU A 157 -0.05 19.00 -5.54
CA GLU A 157 0.40 19.43 -6.88
C GLU A 157 1.43 18.48 -7.51
N GLU A 158 2.08 17.64 -6.71
CA GLU A 158 3.08 16.67 -7.18
C GLU A 158 2.55 15.23 -7.33
N GLY A 159 1.28 14.99 -7.05
CA GLY A 159 0.73 13.64 -6.86
C GLY A 159 0.74 13.23 -5.39
N ASP A 160 0.20 12.05 -5.07
CA ASP A 160 0.36 11.49 -3.72
C ASP A 160 1.45 10.41 -3.64
N ALA A 161 1.84 10.03 -2.42
CA ALA A 161 2.83 8.99 -2.15
C ALA A 161 2.48 7.60 -2.73
N LEU A 162 1.25 7.41 -3.21
CA LEU A 162 0.72 6.16 -3.78
C LEU A 162 0.37 6.33 -5.27
N ASN A 163 0.94 7.35 -5.93
CA ASN A 163 0.80 7.67 -7.34
C ASN A 163 -0.61 8.15 -7.80
N ALA A 164 -1.42 8.72 -6.90
CA ALA A 164 -2.61 9.45 -7.33
C ALA A 164 -2.23 10.66 -8.21
N ILE A 165 -3.09 10.96 -9.17
CA ILE A 165 -2.84 11.95 -10.20
C ILE A 165 -3.26 13.35 -9.75
N HIS A 166 -2.39 14.32 -10.00
CA HIS A 166 -2.75 15.74 -9.97
C HIS A 166 -3.34 16.17 -11.32
N TRP A 167 -4.53 16.79 -11.29
CA TRP A 167 -5.26 17.27 -12.46
C TRP A 167 -5.28 18.79 -12.48
N VAL A 168 -4.88 19.40 -13.60
CA VAL A 168 -4.72 20.85 -13.76
C VAL A 168 -5.74 21.37 -14.77
N SER A 169 -6.47 22.43 -14.40
CA SER A 169 -7.45 23.05 -15.31
C SER A 169 -6.79 23.61 -16.58
N ASN A 170 -7.43 23.39 -17.72
CA ASN A 170 -7.09 23.99 -19.02
C ASN A 170 -7.81 25.33 -19.26
N ASN A 171 -8.66 25.79 -18.34
CA ASN A 171 -9.54 26.96 -18.49
C ASN A 171 -10.57 26.88 -19.66
N ASP A 172 -10.81 25.69 -20.21
CA ASP A 172 -11.80 25.44 -21.28
C ASP A 172 -12.88 24.42 -20.88
N GLY A 173 -13.01 24.17 -19.57
CA GLY A 173 -13.88 23.12 -19.01
C GLY A 173 -13.23 21.74 -18.95
N THR A 174 -11.97 21.60 -19.37
CA THR A 174 -11.22 20.33 -19.30
C THR A 174 -9.98 20.44 -18.42
N TYR A 175 -9.39 19.28 -18.12
CA TYR A 175 -8.25 19.14 -17.23
C TYR A 175 -7.17 18.27 -17.88
N ARG A 176 -5.90 18.54 -17.58
CA ARG A 176 -4.76 17.74 -18.03
C ARG A 176 -4.02 17.16 -16.84
N TYR A 177 -3.27 16.09 -17.07
CA TYR A 177 -2.33 15.53 -16.11
C TYR A 177 -1.24 16.56 -15.76
N GLY A 178 -0.98 16.74 -14.46
CA GLY A 178 0.01 17.69 -13.93
C GLY A 178 1.32 17.07 -13.45
N GLY A 179 1.46 15.74 -13.44
CA GLY A 179 2.61 15.10 -12.79
C GLY A 179 3.95 15.30 -13.49
N ARG A 180 5.04 15.17 -12.72
CA ARG A 180 6.42 15.31 -13.21
C ARG A 180 6.74 14.27 -14.29
N THR A 181 7.27 14.73 -15.42
CA THR A 181 7.70 13.92 -16.56
C THR A 181 9.00 13.12 -16.34
N GLY A 182 9.33 12.67 -15.12
CA GLY A 182 10.64 12.04 -14.93
C GLY A 182 10.88 11.27 -13.65
N THR A 183 10.74 9.95 -13.72
CA THR A 183 11.72 8.98 -13.17
C THR A 183 11.61 7.68 -13.99
N GLY A 184 12.48 7.53 -14.99
CA GLY A 184 12.65 6.26 -15.71
C GLY A 184 13.34 5.21 -14.82
N HIS A 185 12.86 3.97 -14.89
CA HIS A 185 13.52 2.82 -14.25
C HIS A 185 14.78 2.39 -15.03
N PRO A 186 15.94 2.17 -14.39
CA PRO A 186 17.12 1.62 -15.04
C PRO A 186 17.21 0.08 -14.91
N GLU A 187 17.54 -0.59 -16.02
CA GLU A 187 17.84 -2.03 -16.13
C GLU A 187 19.32 -2.36 -15.82
N GLY A 188 19.58 -3.51 -15.17
CA GLY A 188 20.90 -4.17 -15.16
C GLY A 188 21.13 -5.20 -14.03
N LYS A 189 21.53 -6.44 -14.38
CA LYS A 189 21.87 -7.57 -13.46
C LYS A 189 23.39 -7.77 -13.27
N PRO A 190 23.88 -8.18 -12.06
CA PRO A 190 24.77 -9.38 -11.91
C PRO A 190 24.62 -10.13 -10.53
N PRO A 191 25.59 -10.93 -10.00
CA PRO A 191 25.55 -12.39 -9.76
C PRO A 191 25.22 -12.89 -8.31
N SER A 192 25.00 -14.21 -8.18
CA SER A 192 24.44 -15.04 -7.08
C SER A 192 24.82 -14.77 -5.60
N GLN A 193 23.80 -14.67 -4.72
CA GLN A 193 23.88 -14.40 -3.26
C GLN A 193 22.63 -14.95 -2.48
N PRO A 194 22.63 -15.03 -1.13
CA PRO A 194 21.58 -15.65 -0.29
C PRO A 194 20.36 -14.77 0.07
N ILE A 195 19.17 -15.37 0.31
CA ILE A 195 17.85 -14.73 0.60
C ILE A 195 17.78 -14.05 1.97
N LEU A 196 17.13 -12.88 2.08
CA LEU A 196 17.01 -12.08 3.32
C LEU A 196 15.53 -11.90 3.74
N MET A 197 15.16 -12.21 4.98
CA MET A 197 13.80 -11.97 5.48
C MET A 197 13.83 -10.93 6.60
N LEU A 198 13.05 -9.86 6.44
CA LEU A 198 12.84 -8.87 7.49
C LEU A 198 11.54 -9.24 8.23
N PRO A 199 11.62 -9.77 9.47
CA PRO A 199 10.43 -9.85 10.30
C PRO A 199 10.01 -8.45 10.74
N VAL A 200 8.71 -8.19 10.70
CA VAL A 200 8.14 -6.91 11.10
C VAL A 200 7.22 -7.14 12.28
N LEU A 201 7.65 -6.69 13.46
CA LEU A 201 6.82 -6.69 14.65
C LEU A 201 5.78 -5.56 14.51
N GLY A 202 4.59 -5.84 15.02
CA GLY A 202 3.33 -5.24 14.58
C GLY A 202 3.23 -3.73 14.37
N MET A 203 2.25 -3.34 13.56
CA MET A 203 1.70 -1.99 13.59
C MET A 203 0.83 -1.86 14.83
N PHE A 204 1.41 -1.36 15.92
CA PHE A 204 0.68 -0.99 17.12
C PHE A 204 0.36 0.51 17.09
N MET A 205 -0.92 0.84 17.15
CA MET A 205 -1.39 2.21 17.38
C MET A 205 -1.03 2.61 18.82
N SER A 206 0.08 3.32 18.99
CA SER A 206 0.64 3.74 20.29
C SER A 206 0.35 5.22 20.60
N ASN A 207 0.24 5.57 21.88
CA ASN A 207 -0.30 6.85 22.36
C ASN A 207 0.73 7.95 22.67
N ASN A 208 1.99 7.85 22.25
CA ASN A 208 2.98 8.89 22.57
C ASN A 208 4.19 8.84 21.65
N ILE A 209 4.30 9.74 20.67
CA ILE A 209 5.59 10.16 20.11
C ILE A 209 5.49 11.64 19.68
N ASN A 210 6.32 12.49 20.27
CA ASN A 210 6.57 13.84 19.77
C ASN A 210 7.48 13.75 18.53
N GLN A 211 7.08 14.44 17.47
CA GLN A 211 7.81 14.91 16.27
C GLN A 211 9.29 14.49 16.10
N TYR A 212 9.64 13.70 15.07
CA TYR A 212 11.00 13.66 14.48
C TYR A 212 11.02 13.24 12.98
N GLU A 213 12.17 13.41 12.30
CA GLU A 213 12.41 13.63 10.85
C GLU A 213 13.72 12.92 10.39
N ALA A 214 13.71 12.12 9.31
CA ALA A 214 14.79 11.18 8.94
C ALA A 214 16.00 11.75 8.17
N THR A 215 17.22 11.44 8.61
CA THR A 215 18.46 11.46 7.81
C THR A 215 19.33 10.23 8.08
N ASP A 216 19.92 9.66 7.01
CA ASP A 216 20.90 8.58 7.11
C ASP A 216 22.20 9.09 7.77
N ASN A 217 22.35 8.81 9.07
CA ASN A 217 23.63 8.90 9.76
C ASN A 217 24.20 7.49 9.83
N ASP A 218 25.33 7.27 9.16
CA ASP A 218 26.07 6.00 8.94
C ASP A 218 26.34 5.08 10.18
N ASN A 219 25.79 5.34 11.38
CA ASN A 219 26.22 4.70 12.62
C ASN A 219 25.12 4.21 13.59
N THR A 220 23.81 4.31 13.31
CA THR A 220 22.79 3.92 14.33
C THR A 220 21.75 2.86 13.96
N ASN A 221 21.62 2.37 12.72
CA ASN A 221 20.55 1.42 12.34
C ASN A 221 19.14 1.86 12.82
N GLU A 222 18.93 3.16 13.02
CA GLU A 222 17.64 3.72 13.42
C GLU A 222 16.95 4.24 12.17
N PHE A 223 15.71 3.80 11.97
CA PHE A 223 14.84 4.23 10.88
C PHE A 223 13.86 5.27 11.42
N GLU A 224 13.70 6.40 10.74
CA GLU A 224 12.71 7.41 11.11
C GLU A 224 11.53 7.45 10.12
N VAL A 225 10.36 7.73 10.68
CA VAL A 225 9.05 7.73 10.01
C VAL A 225 8.75 9.14 9.51
N THR A 226 8.60 9.33 8.20
CA THR A 226 8.20 10.61 7.59
C THR A 226 6.84 11.06 8.10
N ASP A 227 6.67 12.36 8.35
CA ASP A 227 5.36 12.94 8.65
C ASP A 227 4.41 12.69 7.49
N ILE A 228 3.42 11.83 7.74
CA ILE A 228 2.38 11.45 6.78
C ILE A 228 1.65 12.67 6.20
N VAL A 229 1.62 13.79 6.94
CA VAL A 229 1.03 15.05 6.50
C VAL A 229 1.87 15.71 5.39
N THR A 230 3.19 15.61 5.47
CA THR A 230 4.11 16.18 4.46
C THR A 230 4.28 15.29 3.22
N SER A 231 4.05 13.98 3.37
CA SER A 231 4.12 13.01 2.27
C SER A 231 2.97 13.13 1.25
N GLY A 232 2.01 14.03 1.52
CA GLY A 232 0.98 14.39 0.54
C GLY A 232 0.00 13.28 0.18
N TYR A 233 -0.28 12.37 1.13
CA TYR A 233 -1.24 11.29 0.95
C TYR A 233 -2.65 11.83 0.63
N HIS A 234 -3.35 11.17 -0.30
CA HIS A 234 -4.76 11.47 -0.53
C HIS A 234 -5.58 11.23 0.76
N PRO A 235 -6.50 12.13 1.14
CA PRO A 235 -7.29 12.01 2.37
C PRO A 235 -8.11 10.71 2.50
N PHE A 236 -8.51 10.10 1.39
CA PHE A 236 -9.09 8.75 1.41
C PHE A 236 -8.13 7.69 1.96
N ILE A 237 -6.85 7.72 1.58
CA ILE A 237 -5.82 6.84 2.16
C ILE A 237 -5.79 7.03 3.67
N LEU A 238 -5.73 8.29 4.12
CA LEU A 238 -5.70 8.62 5.53
C LEU A 238 -6.95 8.09 6.26
N TYR A 239 -8.13 8.16 5.65
CA TYR A 239 -9.35 7.57 6.21
C TYR A 239 -9.24 6.05 6.34
N PHE A 240 -8.76 5.36 5.32
CA PHE A 240 -8.61 3.91 5.34
C PHE A 240 -7.50 3.44 6.28
N MET A 241 -6.49 4.26 6.52
CA MET A 241 -5.51 4.04 7.59
C MET A 241 -6.10 4.36 8.97
N GLY A 242 -7.13 5.22 9.04
CA GLY A 242 -7.81 5.63 10.27
C GLY A 242 -7.18 6.85 10.92
N LEU A 243 -6.48 7.64 10.09
CA LEU A 243 -5.71 8.81 10.45
C LEU A 243 -6.42 10.10 10.03
N LEU A 244 -7.41 10.04 9.12
CA LEU A 244 -8.19 11.22 8.72
C LEU A 244 -9.15 11.64 9.84
N PRO A 245 -9.11 12.91 10.30
CA PRO A 245 -10.08 13.46 11.25
C PRO A 245 -11.52 13.41 10.72
N GLU A 246 -12.49 13.12 11.61
CA GLU A 246 -13.91 13.03 11.23
C GLU A 246 -14.49 14.34 10.69
N ASP A 247 -13.97 15.49 11.12
CA ASP A 247 -14.35 16.82 10.61
C ASP A 247 -13.91 17.08 9.17
N GLU A 248 -13.03 16.24 8.62
CA GLU A 248 -12.61 16.28 7.21
C GLU A 248 -13.43 15.31 6.33
N TYR A 249 -14.37 14.54 6.90
CA TYR A 249 -15.09 13.51 6.14
C TYR A 249 -16.04 14.07 5.08
N ASP A 250 -16.44 15.33 5.23
CA ASP A 250 -17.32 16.05 4.30
C ASP A 250 -16.55 16.72 3.16
N THR A 251 -15.21 16.73 3.19
CA THR A 251 -14.38 17.31 2.11
C THR A 251 -14.60 16.54 0.81
N LYS A 252 -14.93 17.28 -0.25
CA LYS A 252 -15.23 16.76 -1.59
C LYS A 252 -13.98 16.78 -2.47
N TYR A 253 -13.73 15.66 -3.14
CA TYR A 253 -12.66 15.45 -4.11
C TYR A 253 -13.26 15.16 -5.48
N GLN A 254 -12.61 15.68 -6.51
CA GLN A 254 -13.08 15.57 -7.88
C GLN A 254 -12.70 14.21 -8.47
N ILE A 255 -13.63 13.63 -9.24
CA ILE A 255 -13.43 12.48 -10.10
C ILE A 255 -13.44 12.99 -11.53
N PHE A 256 -12.44 12.62 -12.30
CA PHE A 256 -12.27 12.97 -13.70
C PHE A 256 -12.45 11.76 -14.60
N ASP A 257 -13.22 11.95 -15.68
CA ASP A 257 -13.29 11.02 -16.80
C ASP A 257 -12.26 11.45 -17.85
N ALA A 258 -11.15 10.73 -17.91
CA ALA A 258 -10.15 10.92 -18.95
C ALA A 258 -10.43 10.10 -20.21
N GLY A 259 -11.53 9.33 -20.28
CA GLY A 259 -11.85 8.49 -21.43
C GLY A 259 -10.78 7.43 -21.76
N GLY A 260 -11.08 6.63 -22.79
CA GLY A 260 -10.19 5.57 -23.29
C GLY A 260 -10.95 4.40 -23.91
N ILE A 261 -10.49 3.96 -25.08
CA ILE A 261 -10.79 2.62 -25.63
C ILE A 261 -9.79 1.66 -24.95
N ASP A 262 -10.25 0.51 -24.46
CA ASP A 262 -9.39 -0.54 -23.88
C ASP A 262 -8.53 -0.10 -22.67
N GLY A 263 -9.00 0.85 -21.86
CA GLY A 263 -8.32 1.25 -20.61
C GLY A 263 -7.17 2.25 -20.77
N MET A 264 -6.95 2.81 -21.96
CA MET A 264 -5.94 3.86 -22.17
C MET A 264 -6.50 5.25 -21.80
N TRP A 265 -5.96 5.85 -20.72
CA TRP A 265 -6.35 7.17 -20.23
C TRP A 265 -5.91 8.31 -21.15
N ASN A 266 -6.78 9.29 -21.43
CA ASN A 266 -6.37 10.55 -22.06
C ASN A 266 -5.76 11.51 -21.02
N LEU A 267 -4.46 11.39 -20.80
CA LEU A 267 -3.73 12.25 -19.85
C LEU A 267 -3.66 13.73 -20.31
N GLU A 268 -3.97 14.04 -21.57
CA GLU A 268 -3.96 15.41 -22.08
C GLU A 268 -5.28 16.15 -21.80
N ARG A 269 -6.39 15.40 -21.69
CA ARG A 269 -7.72 15.99 -21.57
C ARG A 269 -8.72 15.07 -20.88
N ALA A 270 -9.15 15.46 -19.69
CA ALA A 270 -10.22 14.85 -18.91
C ALA A 270 -11.36 15.84 -18.63
N LEU A 271 -12.55 15.29 -18.39
CA LEU A 271 -13.74 16.03 -17.97
C LEU A 271 -14.00 15.80 -16.48
N LEU A 272 -14.40 16.86 -15.77
CA LEU A 272 -14.94 16.68 -14.42
C LEU A 272 -16.22 15.86 -14.50
N TYR A 273 -16.26 14.77 -13.74
CA TYR A 273 -17.37 13.83 -13.73
C TYR A 273 -18.26 13.99 -12.49
N LYS A 274 -17.66 13.85 -11.30
CA LYS A 274 -18.40 13.82 -10.03
C LYS A 274 -17.50 14.32 -8.89
N GLU A 275 -18.12 14.70 -7.78
CA GLU A 275 -17.42 14.95 -6.52
C GLU A 275 -17.78 13.88 -5.49
N VAL A 276 -16.80 13.49 -4.68
CA VAL A 276 -16.90 12.40 -3.71
C VAL A 276 -16.17 12.73 -2.42
N SER A 277 -16.69 12.26 -1.30
CA SER A 277 -16.16 12.45 0.05
C SER A 277 -16.10 11.13 0.80
N VAL A 278 -15.47 11.13 1.98
CA VAL A 278 -15.46 9.97 2.87
C VAL A 278 -16.86 9.62 3.34
N ARG A 279 -17.75 10.60 3.55
CA ARG A 279 -19.17 10.34 3.86
C ARG A 279 -19.87 9.52 2.78
N ASP A 280 -19.63 9.83 1.50
CA ASP A 280 -20.24 9.09 0.40
C ASP A 280 -19.74 7.63 0.36
N ILE A 281 -18.46 7.40 0.73
CA ILE A 281 -17.89 6.06 0.89
C ILE A 281 -18.59 5.33 2.05
N ILE A 282 -18.73 5.98 3.21
CA ILE A 282 -19.39 5.41 4.40
C ILE A 282 -20.85 5.06 4.12
N GLU A 283 -21.58 5.89 3.38
CA GLU A 283 -22.98 5.64 3.03
C GLU A 283 -23.14 4.33 2.22
N VAL A 284 -22.18 4.03 1.34
CA VAL A 284 -22.23 2.86 0.46
C VAL A 284 -21.60 1.61 1.09
N ALA A 285 -20.43 1.75 1.71
CA ALA A 285 -19.62 0.64 2.22
C ALA A 285 -19.75 0.42 3.73
N GLY A 286 -20.37 1.35 4.45
CA GLY A 286 -20.35 1.42 5.91
C GLY A 286 -19.06 2.05 6.46
N GLU A 287 -19.12 2.43 7.73
CA GLU A 287 -17.95 2.98 8.43
C GLU A 287 -16.88 1.90 8.61
N ARG A 288 -15.61 2.29 8.50
CA ARG A 288 -14.50 1.39 8.75
C ARG A 288 -14.47 0.98 10.22
N THR A 289 -14.44 -0.33 10.47
CA THR A 289 -14.26 -0.87 11.83
C THR A 289 -13.35 -2.09 11.80
N CYS A 290 -12.35 -2.12 12.68
CA CYS A 290 -11.53 -3.30 12.93
C CYS A 290 -12.25 -4.22 13.92
N ILE A 291 -12.39 -5.49 13.57
CA ILE A 291 -12.94 -6.51 14.46
C ILE A 291 -11.77 -7.16 15.21
N LYS A 292 -11.94 -7.29 16.52
CA LYS A 292 -10.97 -7.95 17.40
C LYS A 292 -11.01 -9.46 17.25
#